data_AF-A0A2S2QJ99-F1
#
_entry.id   AF-A0A2S2QJ99-F1
#
_cell.length_a   1.000
_cell.length_b   1.000
_cell.length_c   1.000
_cell.angle_alpha   90.00
_cell.angle_beta   90.00
_cell.angle_gamma   90.00
#
_symmetry.space_group_name_H-M   'P 1'
#
loop_
_entity.id
_entity.type
_entity.pdbx_description
1 polymer ?
#
loop_
_entity_poly.entity_id
_entity_poly.type
_entity_poly.pdbx_seq_one_letter_code
_entity_poly.pdbx_strand_id
1 'polypeptide(L)'
;MMSKWIRRQPIDQIKEYLGVKYAFYFTWLGFYTHMLIPAAILGLIVFFYGIFTFPNNRFSSDICNATDVIMCPLCDRTCDYWELSNTCFYARLTYLFDNDLTVIFAFLMSIWATLFLELWKRYSATITHRWGLTGFTLEAEHPRPQYLARLYGTNHTKVNLVTGNIEPTVPLWKKIPATLFSISILLLLIMIAIAAVFGVVLYRMSVLASLSLTNQSDWMSTYSNIFIPTTAAIINLVCIQLLNFVYDKVAIYLTEMELLRTQTEFDESLTIKIYLFQFVNYYTSIIYIAFLKGKNVGYPAKYLRIFGLRQEECSPGGCLMELSIQLFIIMVGQQALNTVVEMIIP
;
A
#
# COMPACT_ATOMS: atom_id res chain seq x y z
N MET A 1 7.01 -13.08 -28.70
CA MET A 1 6.22 -12.04 -27.98
C MET A 1 7.07 -10.87 -27.48
N MET A 2 8.29 -11.10 -26.96
CA MET A 2 9.20 -10.07 -26.41
C MET A 2 9.69 -8.98 -27.39
N SER A 3 9.84 -9.27 -28.69
CA SER A 3 10.33 -8.29 -29.69
C SER A 3 9.46 -7.03 -29.81
N LYS A 4 8.17 -7.10 -29.43
CA LYS A 4 7.25 -5.96 -29.50
C LYS A 4 7.37 -4.96 -28.34
N TRP A 5 8.08 -5.32 -27.26
CA TRP A 5 8.17 -4.50 -26.04
C TRP A 5 9.06 -3.25 -26.21
N ILE A 6 9.98 -3.28 -27.18
CA ILE A 6 10.92 -2.18 -27.45
C ILE A 6 10.28 -1.10 -28.36
N ARG A 7 9.19 -1.42 -29.06
CA ARG A 7 8.53 -0.48 -29.97
C ARG A 7 7.66 0.49 -29.18
N ARG A 8 7.59 1.74 -29.65
CA ARG A 8 6.63 2.74 -29.12
C ARG A 8 5.21 2.20 -29.22
N GLN A 9 4.43 2.44 -28.17
CA GLN A 9 3.02 2.04 -28.12
C GLN A 9 2.19 2.84 -29.16
N PRO A 10 1.37 2.17 -29.99
CA PRO A 10 0.52 2.84 -30.99
C PRO A 10 -0.76 3.38 -30.34
N ILE A 11 -0.65 4.46 -29.56
CA ILE A 11 -1.75 5.02 -28.76
C ILE A 11 -2.96 5.46 -29.60
N ASP A 12 -2.75 5.94 -30.83
CA ASP A 12 -3.84 6.44 -31.68
C ASP A 12 -4.69 5.28 -32.23
N GLN A 13 -4.06 4.16 -32.59
CA GLN A 13 -4.77 2.95 -33.04
C GLN A 13 -5.58 2.33 -31.89
N ILE A 14 -5.02 2.34 -30.67
CA ILE A 14 -5.73 1.88 -29.47
C ILE A 14 -6.95 2.76 -29.20
N LYS A 15 -6.83 4.09 -29.37
CA LYS A 15 -7.96 5.02 -29.26
C LYS A 15 -9.05 4.72 -30.28
N GLU A 16 -8.69 4.50 -31.54
CA GLU A 16 -9.65 4.20 -32.61
C GLU A 16 -10.37 2.86 -32.39
N TYR A 17 -9.67 1.85 -31.87
CA TYR A 17 -10.22 0.51 -31.69
C TYR A 17 -10.96 0.29 -30.35
N LEU A 18 -10.36 0.69 -29.22
CA LEU A 18 -10.91 0.48 -27.87
C LEU A 18 -11.64 1.72 -27.33
N GLY A 19 -11.43 2.89 -27.92
CA GLY A 19 -11.96 4.15 -27.43
C GLY A 19 -11.01 4.90 -26.50
N VAL A 20 -11.43 6.11 -26.17
CA VAL A 20 -10.60 7.11 -25.47
C VAL A 20 -10.24 6.71 -24.04
N LYS A 21 -11.19 6.13 -23.28
CA LYS A 21 -10.99 5.76 -21.86
C LYS A 21 -9.83 4.78 -21.71
N TYR A 22 -9.81 3.70 -22.50
CA TYR A 22 -8.75 2.70 -22.48
C TYR A 22 -7.43 3.23 -23.05
N ALA A 23 -7.48 4.00 -24.15
CA ALA A 23 -6.28 4.60 -24.72
C ALA A 23 -5.57 5.55 -23.75
N PHE A 24 -6.33 6.32 -22.95
CA PHE A 24 -5.77 7.21 -21.95
C PHE A 24 -5.10 6.43 -20.80
N TYR A 25 -5.67 5.30 -20.36
CA TYR A 25 -5.03 4.39 -19.40
C TYR A 25 -3.68 3.87 -19.91
N PHE A 26 -3.62 3.34 -21.14
CA PHE A 26 -2.35 2.87 -21.71
C PHE A 26 -1.34 4.00 -21.91
N THR A 27 -1.81 5.19 -22.29
CA THR A 27 -0.98 6.39 -22.43
C THR A 27 -0.35 6.79 -21.09
N TRP A 28 -1.11 6.75 -20.00
CA TRP A 28 -0.59 6.97 -18.64
C TRP A 28 0.41 5.90 -18.23
N LEU A 29 0.09 4.62 -18.43
CA LEU A 29 0.95 3.50 -18.07
C LEU A 29 2.29 3.55 -18.81
N GLY A 30 2.28 3.85 -20.11
CA GLY A 30 3.48 4.03 -20.93
C GLY A 30 4.34 5.21 -20.46
N PHE A 31 3.72 6.33 -20.12
CA PHE A 31 4.42 7.49 -19.55
C PHE A 31 5.05 7.17 -18.19
N TYR A 32 4.29 6.52 -17.30
CA TYR A 32 4.74 6.11 -15.98
C TYR A 32 5.95 5.16 -16.06
N THR A 33 5.86 4.12 -16.89
CA THR A 33 6.98 3.18 -17.10
C THR A 33 8.23 3.86 -17.67
N HIS A 34 8.09 4.80 -18.62
CA HIS A 34 9.23 5.58 -19.11
C HIS A 34 9.87 6.46 -18.03
N MET A 35 9.07 7.09 -17.17
CA MET A 35 9.59 7.90 -16.06
C MET A 35 10.19 7.06 -14.93
N LEU A 36 9.83 5.79 -14.81
CA LEU A 36 10.39 4.88 -13.81
C LEU A 36 11.84 4.46 -14.12
N ILE A 37 12.24 4.48 -15.40
CA ILE A 37 13.58 4.09 -15.85
C ILE A 37 14.70 4.87 -15.13
N PRO A 38 14.73 6.22 -15.13
CA PRO A 38 15.76 6.98 -14.42
C PRO A 38 15.75 6.73 -12.91
N ALA A 39 14.57 6.58 -12.30
CA ALA A 39 14.46 6.26 -10.87
C ALA A 39 15.03 4.87 -10.55
N ALA A 40 14.78 3.87 -11.41
CA ALA A 40 15.32 2.52 -11.28
C ALA A 40 16.85 2.50 -11.44
N ILE A 41 17.41 3.26 -12.39
CA ILE A 41 18.86 3.38 -12.57
C ILE A 41 19.50 3.98 -11.31
N LEU A 42 18.93 5.06 -10.76
CA LEU A 42 19.41 5.67 -9.51
C LEU A 42 19.33 4.68 -8.34
N GLY A 43 18.21 3.95 -8.21
CA GLY A 43 18.04 2.94 -7.17
C GLY A 43 19.07 1.80 -7.27
N LEU A 44 19.36 1.32 -8.48
CA LEU A 44 20.38 0.30 -8.70
C LEU A 44 21.79 0.80 -8.35
N ILE A 45 22.14 2.04 -8.68
CA ILE A 45 23.44 2.63 -8.31
C ILE A 45 23.61 2.62 -6.78
N VAL A 46 22.58 3.05 -6.05
CA VAL A 46 22.60 3.08 -4.58
C VAL A 46 22.71 1.67 -3.99
N PHE A 47 21.98 0.71 -4.56
CA PHE A 47 22.03 -0.69 -4.15
C PHE A 47 23.41 -1.33 -4.39
N PHE A 48 23.99 -1.12 -5.57
CA PHE A 48 25.33 -1.63 -5.88
C PHE A 48 26.40 -0.98 -5.00
N TYR A 49 26.30 0.32 -4.70
CA TYR A 49 27.18 0.97 -3.73
C TYR A 49 27.12 0.30 -2.35
N GLY A 50 25.91 -0.05 -1.88
CA GLY A 50 25.73 -0.82 -0.65
C GLY A 50 26.44 -2.17 -0.70
N ILE A 51 26.32 -2.91 -1.81
CA ILE A 51 27.01 -4.19 -2.00
C ILE A 51 28.54 -4.02 -2.02
N PHE A 52 29.08 -2.98 -2.67
CA PHE A 52 30.53 -2.80 -2.68
C PHE A 52 31.09 -2.35 -1.34
N THR A 53 30.29 -1.66 -0.52
CA THR A 53 30.73 -1.08 0.77
C THR A 53 30.40 -1.97 1.98
N PHE A 54 29.51 -2.97 1.84
CA PHE A 54 29.10 -3.84 2.95
C PHE A 54 30.25 -4.51 3.72
N PRO A 55 31.33 -5.04 3.10
CA PRO A 55 32.35 -5.77 3.87
C PRO A 55 33.26 -4.84 4.69
N ASN A 56 33.36 -3.56 4.31
CA ASN A 56 34.25 -2.59 4.96
C ASN A 56 33.51 -1.67 5.95
N ASN A 57 32.22 -1.90 6.20
CA ASN A 57 31.46 -1.06 7.10
C ASN A 57 31.77 -1.37 8.57
N ARG A 58 32.26 -0.35 9.28
CA ARG A 58 32.58 -0.38 10.71
C ARG A 58 31.41 -0.86 11.57
N PHE A 59 30.19 -0.36 11.36
CA PHE A 59 29.03 -0.73 12.18
C PHE A 59 28.72 -2.23 12.12
N SER A 60 28.71 -2.80 10.91
CA SER A 60 28.47 -4.23 10.74
C SER A 60 29.61 -5.07 11.31
N SER A 61 30.87 -4.61 11.18
CA SER A 61 32.03 -5.30 11.73
C SER A 61 32.05 -5.28 13.25
N ASP A 62 31.64 -4.17 13.88
CA ASP A 62 31.57 -4.04 15.33
C ASP A 62 30.55 -5.01 15.93
N ILE A 63 29.38 -5.19 15.28
CA ILE A 63 28.36 -6.17 15.69
C ILE A 63 28.87 -7.61 15.51
N CYS A 64 29.54 -7.90 14.39
CA CYS A 64 30.05 -9.24 14.11
C CYS A 64 31.21 -9.67 15.01
N ASN A 65 32.02 -8.72 15.48
CA ASN A 65 33.18 -8.98 16.35
C ASN A 65 32.83 -8.95 17.85
N ALA A 66 31.64 -8.46 18.23
CA ALA A 66 31.21 -8.34 19.62
C ALA A 66 30.70 -9.69 20.19
N THR A 67 31.62 -10.61 20.50
CA THR A 67 31.32 -11.88 21.18
C THR A 67 31.09 -11.70 22.69
N ASP A 68 31.67 -10.65 23.28
CA ASP A 68 31.63 -10.44 24.73
C ASP A 68 30.38 -9.67 25.20
N VAL A 69 29.54 -9.22 24.26
CA VAL A 69 28.35 -8.41 24.55
C VAL A 69 27.10 -9.29 24.59
N ILE A 70 26.60 -9.50 25.80
CA ILE A 70 25.37 -10.26 26.07
C ILE A 70 24.18 -9.30 26.15
N MET A 71 23.13 -9.58 25.37
CA MET A 71 21.90 -8.80 25.32
C MET A 71 20.85 -9.32 26.32
N CYS A 72 19.97 -8.41 26.76
CA CYS A 72 18.85 -8.75 27.63
C CYS A 72 17.81 -9.62 26.90
N PRO A 73 17.05 -10.45 27.65
CA PRO A 73 15.99 -11.24 27.07
C PRO A 73 14.81 -10.38 26.60
N LEU A 74 14.29 -10.74 25.43
CA LEU A 74 13.19 -10.04 24.75
C LEU A 74 11.81 -10.34 25.34
N CYS A 75 11.72 -11.27 26.30
CA CYS A 75 10.45 -11.77 26.85
C CYS A 75 10.45 -11.78 28.38
N ASP A 76 9.27 -11.83 28.98
CA ASP A 76 9.09 -11.69 30.44
C ASP A 76 9.40 -12.94 31.28
N ARG A 77 9.31 -14.16 30.71
CA ARG A 77 9.43 -15.40 31.50
C ARG A 77 10.43 -16.42 30.97
N THR A 78 10.33 -16.77 29.69
CA THR A 78 11.01 -17.95 29.12
C THR A 78 11.95 -17.57 27.97
N CYS A 79 12.75 -16.53 28.13
CA CYS A 79 13.74 -16.15 27.12
C CYS A 79 15.10 -16.01 27.78
N ASP A 80 16.10 -16.69 27.20
CA ASP A 80 17.48 -16.65 27.66
C ASP A 80 18.19 -15.40 27.17
N TYR A 81 19.32 -15.11 27.81
CA TYR A 81 20.26 -14.11 27.31
C TYR A 81 20.89 -14.60 26.01
N TRP A 82 21.24 -13.67 25.13
CA TRP A 82 21.73 -14.00 23.80
C TRP A 82 22.89 -13.09 23.38
N GLU A 83 23.79 -13.62 22.56
CA GLU A 83 24.98 -12.89 22.10
C GLU A 83 24.69 -11.98 20.90
N LEU A 84 25.24 -10.76 20.92
CA LEU A 84 25.04 -9.79 19.85
C LEU A 84 25.58 -10.27 18.48
N SER A 85 26.69 -11.02 18.48
CA SER A 85 27.34 -11.61 17.31
C SER A 85 26.38 -12.44 16.44
N ASN A 86 25.38 -13.10 17.05
CA ASN A 86 24.39 -13.91 16.34
C ASN A 86 23.54 -13.10 15.34
N THR A 87 23.46 -11.77 15.51
CA THR A 87 22.73 -10.87 14.60
C THR A 87 23.59 -10.29 13.48
N CYS A 88 24.85 -10.71 13.34
CA CYS A 88 25.80 -10.23 12.33
C CYS A 88 25.24 -10.26 10.89
N PHE A 89 24.66 -11.38 10.46
CA PHE A 89 24.11 -11.51 9.11
C PHE A 89 22.98 -10.50 8.86
N TYR A 90 22.08 -10.35 9.83
CA TYR A 90 20.97 -9.41 9.78
C TYR A 90 21.47 -7.95 9.74
N ALA A 91 22.45 -7.60 10.57
CA ALA A 91 23.05 -6.26 10.58
C ALA A 91 23.73 -5.91 9.25
N ARG A 92 24.45 -6.85 8.62
CA ARG A 92 25.03 -6.66 7.28
C ARG A 92 23.96 -6.46 6.21
N LEU A 93 22.88 -7.22 6.29
CA LEU A 93 21.77 -7.10 5.34
C LEU A 93 21.02 -5.76 5.53
N THR A 94 20.85 -5.28 6.76
CA THR A 94 20.25 -3.96 7.03
C THR A 94 21.07 -2.84 6.41
N TYR A 95 22.40 -2.89 6.54
CA TYR A 95 23.27 -1.86 5.94
C TYR A 95 23.06 -1.74 4.43
N LEU A 96 22.82 -2.83 3.70
CA LEU A 96 22.55 -2.79 2.27
C LEU A 96 21.33 -1.90 1.92
N PHE A 97 20.36 -1.77 2.81
CA PHE A 97 19.20 -0.87 2.65
C PHE A 97 19.34 0.47 3.39
N ASP A 98 20.28 0.58 4.33
CA ASP A 98 20.53 1.76 5.17
C ASP A 98 21.99 2.22 5.01
N ASN A 99 22.29 2.77 3.83
CA ASN A 99 23.59 3.35 3.49
C ASN A 99 23.49 4.87 3.41
N ASP A 100 24.60 5.58 3.54
CA ASP A 100 24.63 7.05 3.44
C ASP A 100 24.01 7.60 2.12
N LEU A 101 24.13 6.85 1.02
CA LEU A 101 23.54 7.23 -0.27
C LEU A 101 22.00 7.13 -0.32
N THR A 102 21.36 6.38 0.57
CA THR A 102 19.89 6.23 0.57
C THR A 102 19.19 7.52 0.99
N VAL A 103 19.86 8.35 1.80
CA VAL A 103 19.39 9.71 2.14
C VAL A 103 19.35 10.60 0.90
N ILE A 104 20.41 10.56 0.09
CA ILE A 104 20.48 11.31 -1.17
C ILE A 104 19.42 10.79 -2.14
N PHE A 105 19.23 9.47 -2.20
CA PHE A 105 18.19 8.84 -3.00
C PHE A 105 16.78 9.31 -2.59
N ALA A 106 16.47 9.37 -1.30
CA ALA A 106 15.17 9.85 -0.82
C ALA A 106 14.87 11.30 -1.25
N PHE A 107 15.88 12.17 -1.25
CA PHE A 107 15.76 13.54 -1.77
C PHE A 107 15.50 13.56 -3.28
N LEU A 108 16.26 12.79 -4.06
CA LEU A 108 16.07 12.68 -5.50
C LEU A 108 14.70 12.09 -5.88
N MET A 109 14.18 11.14 -5.10
CA MET A 109 12.85 10.56 -5.31
C MET A 109 11.73 11.57 -5.05
N SER A 110 11.92 12.48 -4.11
CA SER A 110 10.98 13.58 -3.86
C SER A 110 10.92 14.53 -5.05
N ILE A 111 12.08 14.89 -5.63
CA ILE A 111 12.15 15.68 -6.87
C ILE A 111 11.51 14.92 -8.03
N TRP A 112 11.87 13.64 -8.21
CA TRP A 112 11.31 12.80 -9.27
C TRP A 112 9.78 12.75 -9.21
N ALA A 113 9.18 12.61 -8.02
CA ALA A 113 7.73 12.57 -7.86
C ALA A 113 7.06 13.88 -8.32
N THR A 114 7.64 15.04 -7.99
CA THR A 114 7.13 16.34 -8.46
C THR A 114 7.26 16.51 -9.97
N LEU A 115 8.41 16.14 -10.54
CA LEU A 115 8.65 16.20 -11.99
C LEU A 115 7.72 15.25 -12.75
N PHE A 116 7.50 14.04 -12.23
CA PHE A 116 6.57 13.07 -12.80
C PHE A 116 5.16 13.65 -12.93
N LEU A 117 4.62 14.26 -11.86
CA LEU A 117 3.28 14.83 -11.87
C LEU A 117 3.16 16.03 -12.83
N GLU A 118 4.13 16.95 -12.83
CA GLU A 118 4.09 18.12 -13.72
C GLU A 118 4.25 17.75 -15.20
N LEU A 119 5.15 16.82 -15.51
CA LEU A 119 5.32 16.31 -16.87
C LEU A 119 4.09 15.52 -17.33
N TRP A 120 3.44 14.76 -16.43
CA TRP A 120 2.19 14.07 -16.73
C TRP A 120 1.06 15.06 -17.05
N LYS A 121 0.88 16.12 -16.25
CA LYS A 121 -0.13 17.17 -16.53
C LYS A 121 0.07 17.77 -17.93
N ARG A 122 1.32 18.08 -18.29
CA ARG A 122 1.66 18.65 -19.61
C ARG A 122 1.41 17.65 -20.75
N TYR A 123 1.80 16.39 -20.56
CA TYR A 123 1.59 15.33 -21.54
C TYR A 123 0.10 15.01 -21.74
N SER A 124 -0.65 14.89 -20.64
CA SER A 124 -2.11 14.73 -20.61
C SER A 124 -2.84 15.84 -21.36
N ALA A 125 -2.46 17.10 -21.16
CA ALA A 125 -3.05 18.24 -21.87
C ALA A 125 -2.79 18.17 -23.39
N THR A 126 -1.58 17.78 -23.79
CA THR A 126 -1.21 17.61 -25.21
C THR A 126 -2.04 16.52 -25.88
N ILE A 127 -2.22 15.38 -25.19
CA ILE A 127 -3.02 14.25 -25.70
C ILE A 127 -4.50 14.60 -25.77
N THR A 128 -5.04 15.24 -24.73
CA THR A 128 -6.44 15.71 -24.69
C THR A 128 -6.73 16.66 -25.85
N HIS A 129 -5.82 17.61 -26.12
CA HIS A 129 -5.94 18.52 -27.26
C HIS A 129 -5.84 17.76 -28.60
N ARG A 130 -4.84 16.89 -28.76
CA ARG A 130 -4.63 16.09 -29.99
C ARG A 130 -5.83 15.22 -30.32
N TRP A 131 -6.54 14.72 -29.30
CA TRP A 131 -7.71 13.87 -29.48
C TRP A 131 -9.03 14.64 -29.56
N GLY A 132 -9.01 15.96 -29.41
CA GLY A 132 -10.21 16.82 -29.50
C GLY A 132 -11.17 16.66 -28.32
N LEU A 133 -10.67 16.36 -27.12
CA LEU A 133 -11.47 16.00 -25.94
C LEU A 133 -11.70 17.17 -24.97
N THR A 134 -11.32 18.38 -25.36
CA THR A 134 -11.49 19.58 -24.54
C THR A 134 -12.99 19.87 -24.36
N GLY A 135 -13.50 19.78 -23.12
CA GLY A 135 -14.90 20.07 -22.79
C GLY A 135 -15.87 18.87 -22.89
N PHE A 136 -15.39 17.68 -23.26
CA PHE A 136 -16.24 16.51 -23.52
C PHE A 136 -17.11 16.06 -22.33
N THR A 137 -16.65 16.26 -21.08
CA THR A 137 -17.36 15.80 -19.87
C THR A 137 -18.64 16.59 -19.56
N LEU A 138 -18.71 17.86 -19.97
CA LEU A 138 -19.85 18.74 -19.65
C LEU A 138 -21.03 18.59 -20.61
N GLU A 139 -20.77 18.17 -21.85
CA GLU A 139 -21.76 18.21 -22.94
C GLU A 139 -22.38 16.85 -23.29
N ALA A 140 -21.71 15.73 -22.96
CA ALA A 140 -22.06 14.42 -23.52
C ALA A 140 -22.65 13.38 -22.54
N GLU A 141 -22.59 13.60 -21.22
CA GLU A 141 -22.92 12.53 -20.27
C GLU A 141 -24.39 12.53 -19.85
N HIS A 142 -25.09 11.47 -20.25
CA HIS A 142 -26.49 11.23 -19.88
C HIS A 142 -26.59 10.73 -18.42
N PRO A 143 -27.71 11.02 -17.72
CA PRO A 143 -27.93 10.49 -16.38
C PRO A 143 -28.03 8.97 -16.40
N ARG A 144 -27.54 8.34 -15.34
CA ARG A 144 -27.51 6.88 -15.21
C ARG A 144 -28.93 6.28 -15.18
N PRO A 145 -29.21 5.17 -15.89
CA PRO A 145 -30.55 4.58 -15.92
C PRO A 145 -31.05 4.13 -14.54
N GLN A 146 -30.16 3.63 -13.68
CA GLN A 146 -30.50 3.24 -12.30
C GLN A 146 -30.89 4.45 -11.44
N TYR A 147 -30.27 5.61 -11.68
CA TYR A 147 -30.65 6.86 -11.04
C TYR A 147 -32.06 7.26 -11.47
N LEU A 148 -32.32 7.29 -12.78
CA LEU A 148 -33.66 7.60 -13.33
C LEU A 148 -34.74 6.63 -12.84
N ALA A 149 -34.44 5.33 -12.81
CA ALA A 149 -35.39 4.31 -12.36
C ALA A 149 -35.80 4.49 -10.89
N ARG A 150 -34.87 4.87 -10.00
CA ARG A 150 -35.18 5.12 -8.58
C ARG A 150 -35.88 6.45 -8.33
N LEU A 151 -35.78 7.41 -9.26
CA LEU A 151 -36.51 8.67 -9.21
C LEU A 151 -37.85 8.63 -9.97
N TYR A 152 -38.19 7.50 -10.61
CA TYR A 152 -39.46 7.32 -11.31
C TYR A 152 -40.63 7.50 -10.32
N GLY A 153 -41.34 8.62 -10.43
CA GLY A 153 -42.45 9.00 -9.54
C GLY A 153 -42.14 10.07 -8.49
N THR A 154 -40.95 10.70 -8.51
CA THR A 154 -40.65 11.86 -7.65
C THR A 154 -41.00 13.19 -8.34
N ASN A 155 -41.66 14.10 -7.61
CA ASN A 155 -42.09 15.42 -8.15
C ASN A 155 -41.00 16.50 -8.09
N HIS A 156 -39.81 16.20 -7.55
CA HIS A 156 -38.75 17.18 -7.34
C HIS A 156 -37.86 17.27 -8.60
N THR A 157 -38.01 18.35 -9.36
CA THR A 157 -37.28 18.59 -10.61
C THR A 157 -36.51 19.90 -10.56
N LYS A 158 -35.40 19.96 -11.30
CA LYS A 158 -34.57 21.16 -11.45
C LYS A 158 -34.29 21.37 -12.93
N VAL A 159 -34.35 22.63 -13.38
CA VAL A 159 -33.98 23.01 -14.75
C VAL A 159 -32.46 23.06 -14.84
N ASN A 160 -31.89 22.41 -15.85
CA ASN A 160 -30.47 22.50 -16.17
C ASN A 160 -30.20 23.83 -16.88
N LEU A 161 -29.32 24.68 -16.31
CA LEU A 161 -29.04 26.02 -16.82
C LEU A 161 -28.38 26.03 -18.20
N VAL A 162 -27.72 24.94 -18.58
CA VAL A 162 -27.00 24.83 -19.85
C VAL A 162 -27.90 24.28 -20.96
N THR A 163 -28.62 23.19 -20.68
CA THR A 163 -29.44 22.48 -21.68
C THR A 163 -30.89 22.95 -21.72
N GLY A 164 -31.37 23.65 -20.69
CA GLY A 164 -32.76 24.07 -20.55
C GLY A 164 -33.74 22.93 -20.23
N ASN A 165 -33.26 21.69 -20.11
CA ASN A 165 -34.09 20.52 -19.85
C ASN A 165 -34.48 20.42 -18.37
N ILE A 166 -35.70 19.94 -18.11
CA ILE A 166 -36.21 19.67 -16.77
C ILE A 166 -35.77 18.25 -16.37
N GLU A 167 -34.99 18.15 -15.30
CA GLU A 167 -34.44 16.87 -14.83
C GLU A 167 -34.85 16.55 -13.39
N PRO A 168 -35.12 15.28 -13.05
CA PRO A 168 -35.44 14.88 -11.68
C PRO A 168 -34.19 14.95 -10.79
N THR A 169 -34.35 15.52 -9.59
CA THR A 169 -33.25 15.70 -8.63
C THR A 169 -33.59 15.12 -7.27
N VAL A 170 -32.61 14.46 -6.66
CA VAL A 170 -32.77 13.93 -5.30
C VAL A 170 -32.91 15.06 -4.27
N PRO A 171 -33.88 15.01 -3.35
CA PRO A 171 -33.99 16.00 -2.29
C PRO A 171 -32.80 15.87 -1.33
N LEU A 172 -32.26 17.01 -0.88
CA LEU A 172 -31.09 17.06 0.01
C LEU A 172 -31.31 16.25 1.30
N TRP A 173 -32.54 16.25 1.83
CA TRP A 173 -32.92 15.47 3.02
C TRP A 173 -32.76 13.96 2.87
N LYS A 174 -32.78 13.41 1.66
CA LYS A 174 -32.48 12.00 1.40
C LYS A 174 -31.00 11.79 1.05
N LYS A 175 -30.39 12.73 0.32
CA LYS A 175 -29.00 12.64 -0.12
C LYS A 175 -28.00 12.72 1.05
N ILE A 176 -28.16 13.70 1.94
CA ILE A 176 -27.25 13.94 3.07
C ILE A 176 -27.13 12.72 4.01
N PRO A 177 -28.23 12.14 4.55
CA PRO A 177 -28.10 11.00 5.45
C PRO A 177 -27.51 9.76 4.77
N ALA A 178 -27.80 9.53 3.47
CA ALA A 178 -27.19 8.45 2.71
C ALA A 178 -25.67 8.63 2.57
N THR A 179 -25.20 9.85 2.26
CA THR A 179 -23.77 10.15 2.20
C THR A 179 -23.09 10.02 3.57
N LEU A 180 -23.73 10.49 4.64
CA LEU A 180 -23.21 10.36 6.00
C LEU A 180 -23.10 8.89 6.43
N PHE A 181 -24.10 8.08 6.08
CA PHE A 181 -24.08 6.65 6.33
C PHE A 181 -22.95 5.95 5.56
N SER A 182 -22.72 6.30 4.29
CA SER A 182 -21.60 5.77 3.52
C SER A 182 -20.24 6.13 4.15
N ILE A 183 -20.06 7.36 4.62
CA ILE A 183 -18.82 7.79 5.29
C ILE A 183 -18.64 7.06 6.63
N SER A 184 -19.72 6.91 7.40
CA SER A 184 -19.70 6.20 8.69
C SER A 184 -19.27 4.74 8.54
N ILE A 185 -19.83 4.02 7.56
CA ILE A 185 -19.44 2.63 7.28
C ILE A 185 -17.98 2.55 6.81
N LEU A 186 -17.52 3.48 5.97
CA LEU A 186 -16.13 3.55 5.54
C LEU A 186 -15.18 3.68 6.73
N LEU A 187 -15.47 4.59 7.67
CA LEU A 187 -14.67 4.77 8.89
C LEU A 187 -14.69 3.51 9.77
N LEU A 188 -15.85 2.88 9.92
CA LEU A 188 -15.97 1.63 10.69
C LEU A 188 -15.11 0.51 10.08
N LEU A 189 -15.13 0.34 8.76
CA LEU A 189 -14.33 -0.68 8.07
C LEU A 189 -12.83 -0.38 8.16
N ILE A 190 -12.45 0.90 8.13
CA ILE A 190 -11.08 1.33 8.40
C ILE A 190 -10.64 0.93 9.82
N MET A 191 -11.48 1.15 10.83
CA MET A 191 -11.18 0.74 12.21
C MET A 191 -11.02 -0.78 12.35
N ILE A 192 -11.85 -1.56 11.64
CA ILE A 192 -11.72 -3.02 11.59
C ILE A 192 -10.39 -3.43 10.94
N ALA A 193 -9.98 -2.78 9.85
CA ALA A 193 -8.70 -3.06 9.20
C ALA A 193 -7.51 -2.77 10.13
N ILE A 194 -7.53 -1.65 10.85
CA ILE A 194 -6.50 -1.31 11.85
C ILE A 194 -6.48 -2.36 12.98
N ALA A 195 -7.64 -2.79 13.46
CA ALA A 195 -7.74 -3.83 14.48
C ALA A 195 -7.21 -5.19 13.98
N ALA A 196 -7.44 -5.54 12.71
CA ALA A 196 -6.91 -6.75 12.10
C ALA A 196 -5.37 -6.73 12.05
N VAL A 197 -4.76 -5.60 11.67
CA VAL A 197 -3.30 -5.42 11.71
C VAL A 197 -2.77 -5.58 13.13
N PHE A 198 -3.43 -4.99 14.14
CA PHE A 198 -3.07 -5.19 15.54
C PHE A 198 -3.22 -6.66 15.98
N GLY A 199 -4.22 -7.37 15.45
CA GLY A 199 -4.39 -8.81 15.64
C GLY A 199 -3.21 -9.63 15.10
N VAL A 200 -2.67 -9.30 13.93
CA VAL A 200 -1.47 -9.96 13.38
C VAL A 200 -0.24 -9.74 14.27
N VAL A 201 -0.10 -8.54 14.84
CA VAL A 201 0.97 -8.23 15.81
C VAL A 201 0.82 -9.09 17.07
N LEU A 202 -0.39 -9.21 17.63
CA LEU A 202 -0.64 -10.07 18.78
C LEU A 202 -0.37 -11.56 18.47
N TYR A 203 -0.72 -12.02 17.26
CA TYR A 203 -0.39 -13.37 16.80
C TYR A 203 1.12 -13.61 16.77
N ARG A 204 1.90 -12.64 16.26
CA ARG A 204 3.36 -12.73 16.26
C ARG A 204 3.91 -12.86 17.68
N MET A 205 3.38 -12.09 18.63
CA MET A 205 3.79 -12.14 20.03
C MET A 205 3.45 -13.47 20.71
N SER A 206 2.30 -14.06 20.41
CA SER A 206 1.94 -15.37 20.96
C SER A 206 2.80 -16.50 20.39
N VAL A 207 3.16 -16.43 19.11
CA VAL A 207 4.06 -17.41 18.46
C VAL A 207 5.48 -17.33 19.02
N LEU A 208 6.00 -16.11 19.24
CA LEU A 208 7.30 -15.91 19.89
C LEU A 208 7.31 -16.52 21.30
N ALA A 209 6.24 -16.32 22.08
CA ALA A 209 6.11 -16.89 23.41
C ALA A 209 5.95 -18.42 23.38
N SER A 210 5.24 -18.99 22.40
CA SER A 210 5.10 -20.45 22.28
C SER A 210 6.39 -21.13 21.84
N LEU A 211 7.16 -20.49 20.95
CA LEU A 211 8.43 -21.04 20.48
C LEU A 211 9.44 -21.14 21.62
N SER A 212 9.45 -20.17 22.55
CA SER A 212 10.35 -20.19 23.68
C SER A 212 9.96 -21.18 24.79
N LEU A 213 8.71 -21.65 24.81
CA LEU A 213 8.24 -22.72 25.69
C LEU A 213 8.53 -24.12 25.15
N THR A 214 8.74 -24.25 23.84
CA THR A 214 8.94 -25.54 23.18
C THR A 214 10.45 -25.75 22.97
N ASN A 215 11.07 -26.60 23.80
CA ASN A 215 12.49 -27.00 23.67
C ASN A 215 12.73 -27.85 22.39
N GLN A 216 12.45 -27.31 21.20
CA GLN A 216 12.49 -28.06 19.95
C GLN A 216 13.42 -27.42 18.89
N SER A 217 14.53 -28.13 18.64
CA SER A 217 15.51 -28.02 17.54
C SER A 217 16.29 -26.70 17.37
N ASP A 218 17.62 -26.81 17.47
CA ASP A 218 18.63 -25.73 17.30
C ASP A 218 18.51 -24.93 15.98
N TRP A 219 17.85 -25.49 14.96
CA TRP A 219 17.69 -24.84 13.66
C TRP A 219 16.58 -23.77 13.67
N MET A 220 15.52 -23.94 14.47
CA MET A 220 14.40 -23.00 14.50
C MET A 220 14.75 -21.73 15.30
N SER A 221 15.58 -21.85 16.34
CA SER A 221 16.05 -20.72 17.15
C SER A 221 16.97 -19.80 16.36
N THR A 222 17.88 -20.37 15.54
CA THR A 222 18.88 -19.64 14.74
C THR A 222 18.26 -18.77 13.64
N TYR A 223 17.13 -19.19 13.02
CA TYR A 223 16.46 -18.45 11.95
C TYR A 223 15.16 -17.73 12.37
N SER A 224 14.85 -17.73 13.67
CA SER A 224 13.63 -17.13 14.24
C SER A 224 13.42 -15.66 13.82
N ASN A 225 14.51 -14.89 13.76
CA ASN A 225 14.50 -13.47 13.40
C ASN A 225 14.08 -13.17 11.95
N ILE A 226 14.11 -14.15 11.04
CA ILE A 226 13.66 -13.99 9.64
C ILE A 226 12.33 -14.72 9.42
N PHE A 227 12.20 -15.94 9.96
CA PHE A 227 11.03 -16.78 9.74
C PHE A 227 9.75 -16.16 10.30
N ILE A 228 9.82 -15.62 11.53
CA ILE A 228 8.64 -15.08 12.22
C ILE A 228 8.10 -13.80 11.55
N PRO A 229 8.92 -12.79 11.18
CA PRO A 229 8.45 -11.66 10.39
C PRO A 229 7.89 -12.08 9.03
N THR A 230 8.48 -13.09 8.40
CA THR A 230 8.04 -13.58 7.09
C THR A 230 6.66 -14.22 7.16
N THR A 231 6.41 -15.11 8.12
CA THR A 231 5.08 -15.73 8.29
C THR A 231 4.02 -14.72 8.67
N ALA A 232 4.34 -13.77 9.55
CA ALA A 232 3.44 -12.66 9.91
C ALA A 232 3.09 -11.79 8.68
N ALA A 233 4.08 -11.45 7.85
CA ALA A 233 3.86 -10.67 6.63
C ALA A 233 2.99 -11.42 5.60
N ILE A 234 3.15 -12.74 5.47
CA ILE A 234 2.31 -13.57 4.60
C ILE A 234 0.86 -13.60 5.11
N ILE A 235 0.65 -13.82 6.41
CA ILE A 235 -0.69 -13.81 7.01
C ILE A 235 -1.35 -12.44 6.83
N ASN A 236 -0.59 -11.36 7.08
CA ASN A 236 -1.07 -10.00 6.85
C ASN A 236 -1.48 -9.78 5.39
N LEU A 237 -0.69 -10.25 4.42
CA LEU A 237 -1.02 -10.16 3.00
C LEU A 237 -2.34 -10.88 2.68
N VAL A 238 -2.55 -12.10 3.21
CA VAL A 238 -3.80 -12.85 3.02
C VAL A 238 -5.00 -12.10 3.62
N CYS A 239 -4.86 -11.54 4.82
CA CYS A 239 -5.88 -10.72 5.46
C CYS A 239 -6.22 -9.48 4.62
N ILE A 240 -5.21 -8.79 4.11
CA ILE A 240 -5.37 -7.60 3.26
C ILE A 240 -6.18 -7.97 2.00
N GLN A 241 -5.83 -9.06 1.32
CA GLN A 241 -6.53 -9.51 0.11
C GLN A 241 -8.00 -9.83 0.38
N LEU A 242 -8.29 -10.56 1.46
CA LEU A 242 -9.65 -10.91 1.86
C LEU A 242 -10.48 -9.66 2.18
N LEU A 243 -9.91 -8.72 2.94
CA LEU A 243 -10.57 -7.46 3.30
C LEU A 243 -10.86 -6.60 2.07
N ASN A 244 -9.93 -6.52 1.10
CA ASN A 244 -10.15 -5.77 -0.13
C ASN A 244 -11.26 -6.38 -0.99
N PHE A 245 -11.29 -7.70 -1.13
CA PHE A 245 -12.35 -8.38 -1.87
C PHE A 245 -13.75 -8.11 -1.29
N VAL A 246 -13.89 -8.15 0.04
CA VAL A 246 -15.15 -7.82 0.72
C VAL A 246 -15.48 -6.34 0.54
N TYR A 247 -14.49 -5.46 0.70
CA TYR A 247 -14.70 -4.03 0.62
C TYR A 247 -15.15 -3.57 -0.77
N ASP A 248 -14.60 -4.13 -1.85
CA ASP A 248 -14.99 -3.76 -3.22
C ASP A 248 -16.49 -3.97 -3.44
N LYS A 249 -17.06 -5.06 -2.90
CA LYS A 249 -18.51 -5.32 -2.97
C LYS A 249 -19.30 -4.34 -2.12
N VAL A 250 -18.83 -4.05 -0.91
CA VAL A 250 -19.49 -3.10 -0.01
C VAL A 250 -19.44 -1.68 -0.60
N ALA A 251 -18.32 -1.27 -1.20
CA ALA A 251 -18.15 0.05 -1.79
C ALA A 251 -19.13 0.31 -2.94
N ILE A 252 -19.36 -0.70 -3.80
CA ILE A 252 -20.39 -0.64 -4.84
C ILE A 252 -21.79 -0.47 -4.22
N TYR A 253 -22.11 -1.25 -3.18
CA TYR A 253 -23.40 -1.12 -2.49
C TYR A 253 -23.59 0.26 -1.84
N LEU A 254 -22.56 0.79 -1.18
CA LEU A 254 -22.61 2.11 -0.54
C LEU A 254 -22.74 3.26 -1.56
N THR A 255 -22.01 3.20 -2.67
CA THR A 255 -22.09 4.20 -3.74
C THR A 255 -23.44 4.15 -4.45
N GLU A 256 -24.02 2.97 -4.61
CA GLU A 256 -25.39 2.82 -5.10
C GLU A 256 -26.40 3.54 -4.20
N MET A 257 -26.24 3.50 -2.88
CA MET A 257 -27.13 4.20 -1.94
C MET A 257 -27.04 5.73 -2.02
N GLU A 258 -25.92 6.29 -2.47
CA GLU A 258 -25.73 7.75 -2.57
C GLU A 258 -26.51 8.40 -3.73
N LEU A 259 -27.03 7.60 -4.66
CA LEU A 259 -27.84 8.07 -5.78
C LEU A 259 -27.15 9.19 -6.58
N LEU A 260 -25.95 8.91 -7.08
CA LEU A 260 -25.18 9.83 -7.92
C LEU A 260 -25.79 9.92 -9.32
N ARG A 261 -25.70 11.11 -9.95
CA ARG A 261 -26.44 11.43 -11.19
C ARG A 261 -25.80 10.82 -12.42
N THR A 262 -24.49 11.04 -12.58
CA THR A 262 -23.71 10.61 -13.76
C THR A 262 -22.85 9.39 -13.44
N GLN A 263 -22.39 8.69 -14.48
CA GLN A 263 -21.48 7.55 -14.29
C GLN A 263 -20.11 8.02 -13.82
N THR A 264 -19.64 9.18 -14.29
CA THR A 264 -18.42 9.84 -13.80
C THR A 264 -18.46 10.12 -12.31
N GLU A 265 -19.50 10.79 -11.80
CA GLU A 265 -19.63 11.06 -10.36
C GLU A 265 -19.66 9.76 -9.55
N PHE A 266 -20.34 8.73 -10.06
CA PHE A 266 -20.39 7.40 -9.45
C PHE A 266 -18.99 6.75 -9.40
N ASP A 267 -18.30 6.69 -10.53
CA ASP A 267 -16.96 6.11 -10.65
C ASP A 267 -15.95 6.87 -9.79
N GLU A 268 -16.04 8.21 -9.72
CA GLU A 268 -15.18 9.06 -8.88
C GLU A 268 -15.41 8.82 -7.39
N SER A 269 -16.66 8.81 -6.92
CA SER A 269 -16.99 8.51 -5.51
C SER A 269 -16.57 7.10 -5.13
N LEU A 270 -16.82 6.12 -6.01
CA LEU A 270 -16.39 4.73 -5.83
C LEU A 270 -14.87 4.62 -5.73
N THR A 271 -14.16 5.27 -6.65
CA THR A 271 -12.69 5.28 -6.68
C THR A 271 -12.11 5.87 -5.40
N ILE A 272 -12.64 7.01 -4.92
CA ILE A 272 -12.17 7.64 -3.68
C ILE A 272 -12.36 6.71 -2.48
N LYS A 273 -13.51 6.03 -2.36
CA LYS A 273 -13.79 5.12 -1.24
C LYS A 273 -12.88 3.90 -1.24
N ILE A 274 -12.77 3.23 -2.40
CA ILE A 274 -11.89 2.07 -2.58
C ILE A 274 -10.44 2.48 -2.30
N TYR A 275 -9.99 3.60 -2.87
CA TYR A 275 -8.65 4.11 -2.64
C TYR A 275 -8.37 4.39 -1.17
N LEU A 276 -9.27 5.10 -0.46
CA LEU A 276 -9.08 5.41 0.96
C LEU A 276 -8.99 4.16 1.82
N PHE A 277 -9.87 3.19 1.61
CA PHE A 277 -9.82 1.93 2.34
C PHE A 277 -8.55 1.14 2.05
N GLN A 278 -8.22 0.96 0.77
CA GLN A 278 -7.01 0.25 0.35
C GLN A 278 -5.74 0.94 0.88
N PHE A 279 -5.67 2.28 0.82
CA PHE A 279 -4.57 3.07 1.36
C PHE A 279 -4.35 2.74 2.84
N VAL A 280 -5.40 2.79 3.66
CA VAL A 280 -5.27 2.47 5.09
C VAL A 280 -4.90 1.00 5.28
N ASN A 281 -5.54 0.07 4.58
CA ASN A 281 -5.31 -1.37 4.74
C ASN A 281 -3.87 -1.77 4.39
N TYR A 282 -3.31 -1.25 3.29
CA TYR A 282 -1.94 -1.52 2.86
C TYR A 282 -0.90 -0.81 3.75
N TYR A 283 -1.06 0.49 4.00
CA TYR A 283 -0.02 1.29 4.64
C TYR A 283 -0.04 1.26 6.17
N THR A 284 -1.16 0.92 6.83
CA THR A 284 -1.22 0.88 8.31
C THR A 284 -0.15 -0.04 8.90
N SER A 285 -0.01 -1.23 8.33
CA SER A 285 0.97 -2.22 8.79
C SER A 285 2.42 -1.74 8.63
N ILE A 286 2.71 -1.02 7.54
CA ILE A 286 4.02 -0.43 7.25
C ILE A 286 4.30 0.75 8.19
N ILE A 287 3.33 1.64 8.38
CA ILE A 287 3.41 2.79 9.30
C ILE A 287 3.64 2.32 10.74
N TYR A 288 2.97 1.25 11.16
CA TYR A 288 3.16 0.67 12.48
C TYR A 288 4.62 0.23 12.71
N ILE A 289 5.21 -0.52 11.78
CA ILE A 289 6.59 -1.00 11.90
C ILE A 289 7.60 0.16 11.83
N ALA A 290 7.37 1.14 10.96
CA ALA A 290 8.30 2.25 10.77
C ALA A 290 8.31 3.23 11.96
N PHE A 291 7.13 3.55 12.53
CA PHE A 291 6.99 4.66 13.48
C PHE A 291 6.62 4.26 14.90
N LEU A 292 5.84 3.19 15.10
CA LEU A 292 5.29 2.84 16.41
C LEU A 292 6.06 1.69 17.08
N LYS A 293 6.59 0.75 16.30
CA LYS A 293 7.31 -0.41 16.81
C LYS A 293 8.64 -0.03 17.48
N GLY A 294 8.90 -0.59 18.66
CA GLY A 294 10.18 -0.43 19.37
C GLY A 294 10.47 0.97 19.95
N LYS A 295 9.60 1.97 19.77
CA LYS A 295 9.83 3.34 20.26
C LYS A 295 9.46 3.57 21.72
N ASN A 296 8.36 2.94 22.19
CA ASN A 296 7.77 3.24 23.50
C ASN A 296 7.89 2.09 24.53
N VAL A 297 8.91 1.22 24.42
CA VAL A 297 8.96 -0.02 25.20
C VAL A 297 9.37 0.18 26.68
N GLY A 298 10.13 1.25 26.98
CA GLY A 298 10.69 1.50 28.31
C GLY A 298 12.13 0.98 28.43
N TYR A 299 12.52 0.55 29.63
CA TYR A 299 13.86 0.00 29.89
C TYR A 299 13.78 -1.28 30.74
N PRO A 300 14.84 -2.12 30.74
CA PRO A 300 14.88 -3.33 31.56
C PRO A 300 14.67 -2.98 33.04
N ALA A 301 13.56 -3.46 33.61
CA ALA A 301 12.97 -3.21 34.95
C ALA A 301 11.62 -2.47 34.92
N LYS A 302 11.38 -1.58 33.94
CA LYS A 302 10.11 -0.83 33.82
C LYS A 302 9.66 -0.75 32.36
N TYR A 303 8.98 -1.81 31.93
CA TYR A 303 8.37 -1.88 30.59
C TYR A 303 7.01 -1.18 30.56
N LEU A 304 6.73 -0.47 29.46
CA LEU A 304 5.38 0.04 29.18
C LEU A 304 4.51 -1.13 28.71
N ARG A 305 3.44 -1.43 29.45
CA ARG A 305 2.53 -2.53 29.14
C ARG A 305 1.23 -2.00 28.57
N ILE A 306 0.87 -2.46 27.38
CA ILE A 306 -0.44 -2.20 26.77
C ILE A 306 -1.31 -3.43 26.99
N PHE A 307 -2.50 -3.27 27.59
CA PHE A 307 -3.39 -4.37 27.98
C PHE A 307 -2.72 -5.48 28.82
N GLY A 308 -1.73 -5.10 29.65
CA GLY A 308 -0.97 -6.04 30.49
C GLY A 308 0.12 -6.83 29.75
N LEU A 309 0.23 -6.70 28.42
CA LEU A 309 1.24 -7.35 27.58
C LEU A 309 2.43 -6.41 27.36
N ARG A 310 3.65 -6.99 27.30
CA ARG A 310 4.88 -6.27 26.93
C ARG A 310 4.84 -5.93 25.43
N GLN A 311 5.25 -4.71 25.09
CA GLN A 311 5.30 -4.25 23.70
C GLN A 311 6.45 -4.89 22.91
N GLU A 312 6.31 -4.93 21.58
CA GLU A 312 7.35 -5.42 20.67
C GLU A 312 8.59 -4.52 20.65
N GLU A 313 9.75 -5.17 20.74
CA GLU A 313 11.06 -4.55 20.57
C GLU A 313 11.55 -4.73 19.13
N CYS A 314 12.44 -3.82 18.70
CA CYS A 314 13.18 -4.01 17.45
C CYS A 314 14.44 -4.85 17.71
N SER A 315 14.89 -5.56 16.68
CA SER A 315 16.25 -6.13 16.66
C SER A 315 17.31 -5.02 16.85
N PRO A 316 18.51 -5.30 17.42
CA PRO A 316 19.54 -4.27 17.62
C PRO A 316 20.00 -3.59 16.33
N GLY A 317 19.92 -4.30 15.19
CA GLY A 317 20.14 -3.74 13.86
C GLY A 317 18.96 -2.93 13.32
N GLY A 318 17.95 -2.62 14.13
CA GLY A 318 16.75 -1.88 13.77
C GLY A 318 15.61 -2.74 13.20
N CYS A 319 14.45 -2.10 13.03
CA CYS A 319 13.26 -2.67 12.40
C CYS A 319 13.21 -2.47 10.87
N LEU A 320 14.23 -1.86 10.27
CA LEU A 320 14.24 -1.52 8.85
C LEU A 320 14.19 -2.75 7.94
N MET A 321 14.86 -3.84 8.31
CA MET A 321 14.79 -5.10 7.57
C MET A 321 13.39 -5.72 7.61
N GLU A 322 12.73 -5.69 8.77
CA GLU A 322 11.35 -6.17 8.87
C GLU A 322 10.43 -5.35 7.95
N LEU A 323 10.63 -4.03 7.93
CA LEU A 323 9.92 -3.12 7.03
C LEU A 323 10.18 -3.46 5.56
N SER A 324 11.43 -3.70 5.16
CA SER A 324 11.78 -4.03 3.78
C SER A 324 11.24 -5.39 3.34
N ILE A 325 11.28 -6.40 4.22
CA ILE A 325 10.68 -7.72 3.97
C ILE A 325 9.17 -7.56 3.77
N GLN A 326 8.50 -6.80 4.64
CA GLN A 326 7.06 -6.57 4.52
C GLN A 326 6.70 -5.80 3.25
N LEU A 327 7.44 -4.75 2.90
CA LEU A 327 7.24 -4.01 1.65
C LEU A 327 7.44 -4.93 0.44
N PHE A 328 8.47 -5.77 0.44
CA PHE A 328 8.72 -6.73 -0.62
C PHE A 328 7.58 -7.73 -0.76
N ILE A 329 7.14 -8.34 0.33
CA ILE A 329 6.04 -9.33 0.33
C ILE A 329 4.73 -8.68 -0.12
N ILE A 330 4.42 -7.47 0.32
CA ILE A 330 3.21 -6.78 -0.11
C ILE A 330 3.29 -6.41 -1.60
N MET A 331 4.35 -5.73 -2.05
CA MET A 331 4.46 -5.28 -3.44
C MET A 331 4.56 -6.43 -4.43
N VAL A 332 5.47 -7.39 -4.20
CA VAL A 332 5.70 -8.52 -5.10
C VAL A 332 4.58 -9.54 -4.96
N GLY A 333 4.17 -9.86 -3.73
CA GLY A 333 3.11 -10.83 -3.46
C GLY A 333 1.78 -10.38 -4.03
N GLN A 334 1.40 -9.12 -3.85
CA GLN A 334 0.18 -8.58 -4.47
C GLN A 334 0.25 -8.60 -5.99
N GLN A 335 1.37 -8.18 -6.58
CA GLN A 335 1.50 -8.16 -8.04
C GLN A 335 1.47 -9.57 -8.63
N ALA A 336 2.13 -10.54 -7.97
CA ALA A 336 2.11 -11.94 -8.37
C ALA A 336 0.70 -12.54 -8.26
N LEU A 337 0.02 -12.36 -7.12
CA LEU A 337 -1.33 -12.89 -6.92
C LEU A 337 -2.33 -12.27 -7.90
N ASN A 338 -2.29 -10.96 -8.11
CA ASN A 338 -3.18 -10.29 -9.06
C ASN A 338 -2.95 -10.77 -10.49
N THR A 339 -1.69 -10.96 -10.90
CA THR A 339 -1.36 -11.50 -12.24
C THR A 339 -1.87 -12.93 -12.39
N VAL A 340 -1.75 -13.76 -11.34
CA VAL A 340 -2.27 -15.13 -11.35
C VAL A 340 -3.79 -15.14 -11.45
N VAL A 341 -4.47 -14.29 -10.66
CA VAL A 341 -5.94 -14.16 -10.72
C VAL A 341 -6.40 -13.69 -12.09
N GLU A 342 -5.76 -12.67 -12.68
CA GLU A 342 -6.09 -12.14 -14.02
C GLU A 342 -5.84 -13.16 -15.13
N MET A 343 -4.86 -14.04 -14.98
CA MET A 343 -4.60 -15.11 -15.95
C MET A 343 -5.57 -16.29 -15.82
N ILE A 344 -6.02 -16.60 -14.60
CA ILE A 344 -6.92 -17.72 -14.31
C ILE A 344 -8.39 -17.35 -14.53
N ILE A 345 -8.77 -16.13 -14.15
CA ILE A 345 -10.14 -15.61 -14.23
C ILE A 345 -10.15 -14.48 -15.27
N PRO A 346 -10.59 -14.76 -16.51
CA PRO A 346 -10.62 -13.79 -17.59
C PRO A 346 -11.69 -12.71 -17.43
#